data_AF-A0A6C0U651-F1
#
_entry.id   AF-A0A6C0U651-F1
#
_cell.length_a   1.000
_cell.length_b   1.000
_cell.length_c   1.000
_cell.angle_alpha   90.00
_cell.angle_beta   90.00
_cell.angle_gamma   90.00
#
_symmetry.space_group_name_H-M   'P 1'
#
loop_
_entity.id
_entity.type
_entity.pdbx_description
1 polymer ?
#
loop_
_entity_poly.entity_id
_entity_poly.type
_entity_poly.pdbx_seq_one_letter_code
_entity_poly.pdbx_strand_id
1 'polypeptide(L)'
;MNETLGDAVIDALDRVIDPCSLGRGVPAGLEAMGMVKRVETDEAKRLVSVTLQLTSPACHFQSWFFERVREEVLSIPGVEECSVSFSKDFDWSDDSMSPALKERLSQRRRHQLELTTMQSQDNPLGGSVARRCAPISPCEHETIPLAASAAKVDS
;
A
#
# COMPACT_ATOMS: atom_id res chain seq x y z
N MET A 1 32.56 1.12 15.36
CA MET A 1 31.30 0.38 15.45
C MET A 1 31.41 -0.70 14.39
N ASN A 2 31.45 -1.97 14.78
CA ASN A 2 31.45 -3.06 13.81
C ASN A 2 30.00 -3.28 13.41
N GLU A 3 29.68 -2.94 12.16
CA GLU A 3 28.40 -3.27 11.55
C GLU A 3 28.32 -4.79 11.40
N THR A 4 27.24 -5.39 11.89
CA THR A 4 27.02 -6.83 11.69
C THR A 4 26.42 -7.07 10.31
N LEU A 5 26.55 -8.28 9.76
CA LEU A 5 25.90 -8.64 8.50
C LEU A 5 24.37 -8.41 8.58
N GLY A 6 23.76 -8.65 9.74
CA GLY A 6 22.35 -8.38 9.98
C GLY A 6 21.99 -6.90 9.78
N ASP A 7 22.78 -5.98 10.35
CA ASP A 7 22.57 -4.54 10.20
C ASP A 7 22.68 -4.12 8.73
N ALA A 8 23.72 -4.60 8.03
CA ALA A 8 23.91 -4.33 6.60
C ALA A 8 22.74 -4.84 5.74
N VAL A 9 22.15 -5.99 6.09
CA VAL A 9 20.95 -6.52 5.42
C VAL A 9 19.74 -5.63 5.69
N ILE A 10 19.52 -5.19 6.92
CA ILE A 10 18.41 -4.29 7.25
C ILE A 10 18.52 -2.97 6.48
N ASP A 11 19.70 -2.38 6.42
CA ASP A 11 19.96 -1.17 5.64
C ASP A 11 19.74 -1.39 4.14
N ALA A 12 20.10 -2.56 3.61
CA ALA A 12 19.82 -2.92 2.22
C ALA A 12 18.34 -3.07 1.93
N LEU A 13 17.57 -3.67 2.86
CA LEU A 13 16.13 -3.80 2.73
C LEU A 13 15.43 -2.44 2.79
N ASP A 14 15.91 -1.48 3.58
CA ASP A 14 15.32 -0.14 3.62
C ASP A 14 15.59 0.70 2.35
N ARG A 15 16.60 0.33 1.55
CA ARG A 15 16.78 0.95 0.21
C ARG A 15 15.72 0.51 -0.80
N VAL A 16 15.06 -0.62 -0.58
CA VAL A 16 13.97 -1.09 -1.44
C VAL A 16 12.70 -0.30 -1.13
N ILE A 17 12.38 0.68 -1.98
CA ILE A 17 11.23 1.58 -1.78
C ILE A 17 9.91 0.91 -2.17
N ASP A 18 8.88 0.96 -1.32
CA ASP A 18 7.53 0.53 -1.67
C ASP A 18 6.95 1.39 -2.81
N PRO A 19 6.60 0.82 -3.98
CA PRO A 19 6.02 1.57 -5.10
C PRO A 19 4.75 2.34 -4.73
N CYS A 20 3.95 1.82 -3.80
CA CYS A 20 2.73 2.50 -3.37
C CYS A 20 3.04 3.75 -2.54
N SER A 21 4.05 3.69 -1.65
CA SER A 21 4.55 4.84 -0.88
C SER A 21 5.11 5.93 -1.78
N LEU A 22 5.85 5.53 -2.83
CA LEU A 22 6.37 6.42 -3.85
C LEU A 22 5.23 7.11 -4.61
N GLY A 23 4.20 6.36 -5.04
CA GLY A 23 3.01 6.91 -5.70
C GLY A 23 2.21 7.89 -4.83
N ARG A 24 2.23 7.72 -3.50
CA ARG A 24 1.65 8.68 -2.53
C ARG A 24 2.54 9.90 -2.26
N GLY A 25 3.74 9.93 -2.84
CA GLY A 25 4.70 11.02 -2.69
C GLY A 25 5.42 11.05 -1.33
N VAL A 26 5.44 9.92 -0.61
CA VAL A 26 6.23 9.75 0.63
C VAL A 26 7.01 8.44 0.50
N PRO A 27 8.15 8.43 -0.22
CA PRO A 27 8.92 7.21 -0.44
C PRO A 27 9.40 6.61 0.89
N ALA A 28 9.17 5.32 1.07
CA ALA A 28 9.52 4.58 2.27
C ALA A 28 10.11 3.21 1.90
N GLY A 29 11.18 2.83 2.59
CA GLY A 29 11.82 1.53 2.47
C GLY A 29 11.02 0.41 3.15
N LEU A 30 11.45 -0.84 2.94
CA LEU A 30 10.78 -2.00 3.53
C LEU A 30 10.89 -2.05 5.05
N GLU A 31 12.03 -1.64 5.63
CA GLU A 31 12.20 -1.57 7.09
C GLU A 31 11.28 -0.49 7.65
N ALA A 32 11.34 0.73 7.10
CA ALA A 32 10.55 1.84 7.59
C ALA A 32 9.03 1.58 7.47
N MET A 33 8.60 0.85 6.43
CA MET A 33 7.23 0.40 6.25
C MET A 33 6.81 -0.74 7.19
N GLY A 34 7.73 -1.37 7.92
CA GLY A 34 7.46 -2.53 8.76
C GLY A 34 7.13 -3.79 7.96
N MET A 35 7.67 -3.92 6.75
CA MET A 35 7.42 -5.05 5.86
C MET A 35 8.43 -6.19 6.05
N VAL A 36 9.52 -5.97 6.80
CA VAL A 36 10.52 -7.00 7.09
C VAL A 36 10.07 -7.78 8.34
N LYS A 37 9.57 -9.01 8.16
CA LYS A 37 9.07 -9.84 9.27
C LYS A 37 10.19 -10.63 9.94
N ARG A 38 11.15 -11.12 9.14
CA ARG A 38 12.27 -11.92 9.63
C ARG A 38 13.46 -11.82 8.68
N VAL A 39 14.64 -11.73 9.27
CA VAL A 39 15.93 -11.88 8.58
C VAL A 39 16.72 -12.95 9.32
N GLU A 40 17.22 -13.92 8.57
CA GLU A 40 18.09 -14.99 9.07
C GLU A 40 19.36 -15.03 8.23
N THR A 41 20.52 -14.98 8.88
CA THR A 41 21.83 -14.97 8.23
C THR A 41 22.60 -16.24 8.59
N ASP A 42 23.07 -16.96 7.58
CA ASP A 42 24.00 -18.09 7.72
C ASP A 42 25.33 -17.68 7.07
N GLU A 43 26.25 -17.16 7.88
CA GLU A 43 27.56 -16.70 7.40
C GLU A 43 28.42 -17.84 6.84
N ALA A 44 28.30 -19.05 7.39
CA ALA A 44 29.06 -20.20 6.93
C ALA A 44 28.63 -20.65 5.53
N LYS A 45 27.33 -20.55 5.23
CA LYS A 45 26.77 -20.80 3.89
C LYS A 45 26.68 -19.55 3.01
N ARG A 46 27.02 -18.37 3.53
CA ARG A 46 26.89 -17.08 2.84
C ARG A 46 25.46 -16.85 2.31
N LEU A 47 24.47 -17.29 3.09
CA LEU A 47 23.04 -17.30 2.75
C LEU A 47 22.27 -16.34 3.65
N VAL A 48 21.42 -15.51 3.04
CA VAL A 48 20.45 -14.66 3.74
C VAL A 48 19.03 -15.07 3.38
N SER A 49 18.21 -15.34 4.39
CA SER A 49 16.79 -15.61 4.22
C SER A 49 15.95 -14.45 4.75
N VAL A 50 15.09 -13.91 3.89
CA VAL A 50 14.22 -12.77 4.21
C VAL A 50 12.76 -13.22 4.10
N THR A 51 11.99 -12.99 5.16
CA THR A 51 10.53 -13.11 5.12
C THR A 51 9.91 -11.73 5.16
N LEU A 52 9.17 -11.41 4.10
CA LEU A 52 8.45 -10.15 3.97
C LEU A 52 6.98 -10.32 4.32
N GLN A 53 6.39 -9.26 4.85
CA GLN A 53 4.98 -9.10 5.10
C GLN A 53 4.44 -8.02 4.17
N LEU A 54 3.47 -8.36 3.32
CA LEU A 54 2.85 -7.38 2.43
C LEU A 54 1.80 -6.55 3.16
N THR A 55 1.66 -5.29 2.77
CA THR A 55 0.71 -4.32 3.34
C THR A 55 -0.75 -4.59 2.94
N SER A 56 -0.96 -5.43 1.92
CA SER A 56 -2.29 -5.86 1.46
C SER A 56 -2.23 -7.27 0.88
N PRO A 57 -3.24 -8.12 1.12
CA PRO A 57 -3.37 -9.42 0.44
C PRO A 57 -3.50 -9.32 -1.08
N ALA A 58 -3.97 -8.17 -1.60
CA ALA A 58 -4.14 -7.92 -3.02
C ALA A 58 -2.93 -7.22 -3.67
N CYS A 59 -1.75 -7.31 -3.05
CA CYS A 59 -0.56 -6.63 -3.56
C CYS A 59 -0.13 -7.19 -4.94
N HIS A 60 -0.08 -6.31 -5.94
CA HIS A 60 0.38 -6.66 -7.29
C HIS A 60 1.90 -6.57 -7.48
N PHE A 61 2.64 -6.07 -6.49
CA PHE A 61 4.09 -5.85 -6.56
C PHE A 61 4.93 -6.97 -5.95
N GLN A 62 4.33 -8.12 -5.61
CA GLN A 62 5.05 -9.22 -4.94
C GLN A 62 6.31 -9.66 -5.72
N SER A 63 6.21 -9.87 -7.04
CA SER A 63 7.36 -10.24 -7.88
C SER A 63 8.42 -9.15 -7.93
N TRP A 64 8.01 -7.87 -7.94
CA TRP A 64 8.94 -6.74 -7.92
C TRP A 64 9.75 -6.70 -6.63
N PHE A 65 9.11 -6.93 -5.48
CA PHE A 65 9.81 -7.02 -4.19
C PHE A 65 10.80 -8.19 -4.17
N PHE A 66 10.40 -9.35 -4.68
CA PHE A 66 11.27 -10.52 -4.76
C PHE A 66 12.58 -10.21 -5.50
N GLU A 67 12.47 -9.59 -6.69
CA GLU A 67 13.64 -9.23 -7.51
C GLU A 67 14.52 -8.17 -6.83
N ARG A 68 13.92 -7.07 -6.36
CA ARG A 68 14.66 -5.94 -5.78
C ARG A 68 15.35 -6.30 -4.47
N VAL A 69 14.68 -7.06 -3.61
CA VAL A 69 15.28 -7.52 -2.34
C VAL A 69 16.44 -8.44 -2.61
N ARG A 70 16.29 -9.38 -3.53
CA ARG A 70 17.38 -10.28 -3.90
C ARG A 70 18.58 -9.49 -4.45
N GLU A 71 18.34 -8.50 -5.31
CA GLU A 71 19.39 -7.66 -5.88
C GLU A 71 20.15 -6.85 -4.80
N GLU A 72 19.43 -6.14 -3.92
CA GLU A 72 20.06 -5.35 -2.85
C GLU A 72 20.82 -6.24 -1.86
N VAL A 73 20.26 -7.38 -1.45
CA VAL A 73 20.90 -8.28 -0.48
C VAL A 73 22.13 -8.98 -1.08
N LEU A 74 22.08 -9.39 -2.36
CA LEU A 74 23.23 -9.98 -3.05
C LEU A 74 24.35 -8.98 -3.34
N SER A 75 24.08 -7.67 -3.24
CA SER A 75 25.12 -6.64 -3.36
C SER A 75 26.01 -6.54 -2.12
N ILE A 76 25.60 -7.15 -1.00
CA ILE A 76 26.33 -7.09 0.27
C ILE A 76 27.56 -8.02 0.20
N PRO A 77 28.78 -7.51 0.45
CA PRO A 77 29.97 -8.34 0.50
C PRO A 77 29.82 -9.47 1.53
N GLY A 78 30.11 -10.71 1.11
CA GLY A 78 29.97 -11.87 1.99
C GLY A 78 28.66 -12.65 1.79
N VAL A 79 27.69 -12.12 1.05
CA VAL A 79 26.48 -12.86 0.66
C VAL A 79 26.67 -13.48 -0.73
N GLU A 80 26.32 -14.76 -0.89
CA GLU A 80 26.31 -15.47 -2.19
C GLU A 80 24.92 -15.93 -2.59
N GLU A 81 24.04 -16.16 -1.62
CA GLU A 81 22.67 -16.60 -1.86
C GLU A 81 21.67 -15.78 -1.04
N CYS A 82 20.53 -15.45 -1.66
CA CYS A 82 19.41 -14.80 -1.00
C CYS A 82 18.11 -15.54 -1.30
N SER A 83 17.43 -16.00 -0.25
CA SER A 83 16.10 -16.60 -0.30
C SER A 83 15.07 -15.58 0.18
N VAL A 84 14.04 -15.32 -0.63
CA VAL A 84 12.96 -14.38 -0.28
C VAL A 84 11.65 -15.13 -0.22
N SER A 85 10.92 -14.95 0.88
CA SER A 85 9.61 -15.55 1.11
C SER A 85 8.61 -14.50 1.58
N PHE A 86 7.32 -14.78 1.40
CA PHE A 86 6.25 -13.92 1.86
C PHE A 86 5.45 -14.62 2.96
N SER A 87 5.22 -13.90 4.05
CA SER A 87 4.38 -14.32 5.15
C SER A 87 2.93 -14.48 4.70
N LYS A 88 2.24 -15.46 5.30
CA LYS A 88 0.83 -15.77 5.03
C LYS A 88 -0.12 -15.21 6.09
N ASP A 89 0.41 -14.54 7.10
CA ASP A 89 -0.37 -14.10 8.27
C ASP A 89 -1.21 -12.86 7.99
N PHE A 90 -0.85 -12.06 6.96
CA PHE A 90 -1.54 -10.83 6.57
C PHE A 90 -1.88 -9.87 7.74
N ASP A 91 -1.01 -9.80 8.74
CA ASP A 91 -1.16 -9.07 10.01
C ASP A 91 -0.51 -7.67 10.02
N TRP A 92 -0.15 -7.14 8.85
CA TRP A 92 0.43 -5.81 8.75
C TRP A 92 -0.59 -4.72 9.08
N SER A 93 -0.16 -3.69 9.80
CA SER A 93 -0.96 -2.51 10.09
C SER A 93 -0.10 -1.26 10.11
N ASP A 94 -0.72 -0.08 10.13
CA ASP A 94 -0.01 1.20 10.27
C ASP A 94 0.88 1.24 11.52
N ASP A 95 0.57 0.45 12.55
CA ASP A 95 1.39 0.36 13.76
C ASP A 95 2.78 -0.25 13.50
N SER A 96 2.92 -1.09 12.47
CA SER A 96 4.19 -1.68 12.04
C SER A 96 5.18 -0.67 11.47
N MET A 97 4.71 0.51 11.01
CA MET A 97 5.60 1.53 10.44
C MET A 97 6.51 2.15 11.50
N SER A 98 7.71 2.53 11.07
CA SER A 98 8.65 3.24 11.93
C SER A 98 8.11 4.61 12.38
N PRO A 99 8.47 5.09 13.58
CA PRO A 99 8.04 6.42 14.06
C PRO A 99 8.44 7.56 13.11
N ALA A 100 9.63 7.47 12.49
CA ALA A 100 10.11 8.46 11.54
C ALA A 100 9.22 8.52 10.28
N LEU A 101 8.78 7.37 9.76
CA LEU A 101 7.87 7.33 8.62
C LEU A 101 6.49 7.90 8.99
N LYS A 102 5.95 7.52 10.16
CA LYS A 102 4.66 8.06 10.65
C LYS A 102 4.68 9.58 10.72
N GLU A 103 5.79 10.18 11.19
CA GLU A 103 5.92 11.63 11.23
C GLU A 103 5.98 12.26 9.84
N ARG A 104 6.72 11.67 8.89
CA ARG A 104 6.75 12.15 7.49
C ARG A 104 5.35 12.11 6.85
N LEU A 105 4.56 11.07 7.12
CA LEU A 105 3.17 10.97 6.67
C LEU A 105 2.27 12.02 7.34
N SER A 106 2.48 12.30 8.64
CA SER A 106 1.77 13.35 9.38
C SER A 106 2.00 14.73 8.76
N GLN A 107 3.26 15.05 8.44
CA GLN A 107 3.67 16.30 7.80
C GLN A 107 3.06 16.44 6.41
N ARG A 108 3.11 15.38 5.59
CA ARG A 108 2.48 15.37 4.26
C ARG A 108 0.98 15.63 4.34
N ARG A 109 0.29 14.99 5.29
CA ARG A 109 -1.16 15.20 5.49
C ARG A 109 -1.48 16.64 5.90
N ARG A 110 -0.72 17.22 6.83
CA ARG A 110 -0.88 18.62 7.24
C ARG A 110 -0.70 19.57 6.06
N HIS A 111 0.39 19.40 5.31
CA HIS A 111 0.67 20.22 4.13
C HIS A 111 -0.45 20.14 3.09
N GLN A 112 -0.99 18.95 2.83
CA GLN A 112 -2.09 18.78 1.89
C GLN A 112 -3.38 19.47 2.36
N LEU A 113 -3.68 19.42 3.66
CA LEU A 113 -4.83 20.11 4.25
C LEU A 113 -4.69 21.63 4.17
N GLU A 114 -3.51 22.17 4.43
CA GLU A 114 -3.21 23.60 4.30
C GLU A 114 -3.44 24.07 2.86
N LEU A 115 -2.87 23.37 1.87
CA LEU A 115 -3.05 23.70 0.45
C LEU A 115 -4.52 23.65 0.03
N THR A 116 -5.25 22.61 0.44
CA THR A 116 -6.68 22.45 0.12
C THR A 116 -7.51 23.58 0.74
N THR A 117 -7.17 23.98 1.97
CA THR A 117 -7.86 25.06 2.68
C THR A 117 -7.65 26.40 1.98
N MET A 118 -6.42 26.72 1.57
CA MET A 118 -6.12 27.96 0.83
C MET A 118 -6.82 28.00 -0.54
N GLN A 119 -6.79 26.89 -1.30
CA GLN A 119 -7.46 26.80 -2.60
C GLN A 119 -8.98 26.95 -2.51
N SER A 120 -9.60 26.54 -1.41
CA SER A 120 -11.05 26.72 -1.21
C SER A 120 -11.45 28.18 -1.01
N GLN A 121 -10.57 29.01 -0.44
CA GLN A 121 -10.81 30.44 -0.22
C GLN A 121 -10.65 31.27 -1.50
N ASP A 122 -9.76 30.83 -2.39
CA ASP A 122 -9.46 31.49 -3.66
C ASP A 122 -10.28 30.97 -4.85
N ASN A 123 -11.21 30.03 -4.64
CA ASN A 123 -12.08 29.53 -5.71
C ASN A 123 -13.34 30.42 -5.84
N PRO A 124 -13.43 31.32 -6.85
CA PRO A 124 -14.60 32.18 -7.03
C PRO A 124 -15.87 31.40 -7.42
N LEU A 125 -15.75 30.11 -7.73
CA LEU A 125 -16.85 29.18 -8.01
C LEU A 125 -17.13 28.22 -6.84
N GLY A 126 -16.40 28.35 -5.72
CA GLY A 126 -16.48 27.49 -4.53
C GLY A 126 -17.69 27.78 -3.64
N GLY A 127 -18.86 27.93 -4.23
CA GLY A 127 -20.13 27.96 -3.49
C GLY A 127 -20.37 26.61 -2.83
N SER A 128 -20.75 26.63 -1.56
CA SER A 128 -21.19 25.48 -0.78
C SER A 128 -22.19 24.63 -1.57
N VAL A 129 -21.73 23.51 -2.14
CA VAL A 129 -22.60 22.41 -2.51
C VAL A 129 -22.95 21.64 -1.23
N ALA A 130 -23.68 22.32 -0.33
CA ALA A 130 -24.72 21.64 0.41
C ALA A 130 -25.71 21.10 -0.64
N ARG A 131 -25.43 19.91 -1.18
CA ARG A 131 -26.44 19.12 -1.88
C ARG A 131 -27.48 18.75 -0.83
N ARG A 132 -28.41 19.68 -0.58
CA ARG A 132 -29.75 19.31 -0.14
C ARG A 132 -30.28 18.42 -1.25
N CYS A 133 -30.28 17.11 -1.04
CA CYS A 133 -31.22 16.27 -1.75
C CYS A 133 -32.59 16.92 -1.53
N ALA A 134 -33.19 17.46 -2.59
CA ALA A 134 -34.61 17.77 -2.54
C ALA A 134 -35.33 16.45 -2.21
N PRO A 135 -36.33 16.44 -1.32
CA PRO A 135 -37.15 15.26 -1.14
C PRO A 135 -37.78 14.95 -2.50
N ILE A 136 -37.46 13.77 -3.03
CA ILE A 136 -38.09 13.19 -4.20
C ILE A 136 -39.59 13.12 -3.89
N SER A 137 -40.41 13.90 -4.60
CA SER A 137 -41.87 13.75 -4.55
C SER A 137 -42.23 12.31 -4.90
N PRO A 138 -43.25 11.70 -4.26
CA PRO A 138 -43.68 10.37 -4.63
C PRO A 138 -44.22 10.40 -6.07
N CYS A 139 -43.63 9.60 -6.97
CA CYS A 139 -44.23 9.32 -8.26
C CYS A 139 -45.52 8.54 -8.05
N GLU A 140 -46.64 9.16 -8.37
CA GLU A 140 -47.96 8.55 -8.45
C GLU A 140 -47.89 7.45 -9.51
N HIS A 141 -47.97 6.19 -9.08
CA HIS A 141 -48.00 5.05 -9.99
C HIS A 141 -49.37 5.00 -10.65
N GLU A 142 -49.48 5.56 -11.84
CA GLU A 142 -50.61 5.31 -12.73
C GLU A 142 -50.47 3.90 -13.30
N THR A 143 -51.42 3.04 -12.94
CA THR A 143 -51.44 1.61 -13.26
C THR A 143 -51.61 1.40 -14.77
N ILE A 144 -50.60 0.83 -15.43
CA ILE A 144 -50.71 0.42 -16.85
C ILE A 144 -51.38 -0.96 -16.90
N PRO A 145 -52.46 -1.16 -17.68
CA PRO A 145 -53.15 -2.45 -17.75
C PRO A 145 -52.33 -3.49 -18.53
N LEU A 146 -52.30 -4.69 -17.97
CA LEU A 146 -51.64 -5.88 -18.52
C LEU A 146 -52.40 -6.41 -19.75
N ALA A 147 -51.89 -6.14 -20.95
CA ALA A 147 -52.31 -6.85 -22.16
C ALA A 147 -51.54 -8.18 -22.26
N ALA A 148 -52.28 -9.28 -22.15
CA ALA A 148 -51.77 -10.64 -22.36
C ALA A 148 -51.43 -10.86 -23.84
N SER A 149 -50.23 -11.38 -24.12
CA SER A 149 -49.89 -11.96 -25.42
C SER A 149 -49.15 -13.28 -25.22
N ALA A 150 -49.69 -14.31 -25.86
CA ALA A 150 -49.26 -15.70 -25.80
C ALA A 150 -48.04 -15.96 -26.68
N ALA A 151 -47.16 -16.87 -26.26
CA ALA A 151 -46.22 -17.56 -27.13
C ALA A 151 -46.07 -19.03 -26.69
N LYS A 152 -46.17 -19.92 -27.68
CA LYS A 152 -46.23 -21.38 -27.60
C LYS A 152 -44.93 -22.00 -27.09
N VAL A 153 -45.07 -23.10 -26.34
CA VAL A 153 -44.04 -24.09 -26.03
C VAL A 153 -44.00 -25.11 -27.16
N ASP A 154 -42.82 -25.36 -27.73
CA ASP A 154 -42.49 -26.54 -28.52
C ASP A 154 -41.43 -27.35 -27.76
N SER A 155 -41.77 -28.59 -27.39
CA SER A 155 -40.87 -29.75 -27.20
C SER A 155 -41.72 -31.01 -27.12
#